data_AF-A0A6B3GBY9-F1
#
_entry.id   AF-A0A6B3GBY9-F1
#
_cell.length_a   1.000
_cell.length_b   1.000
_cell.length_c   1.000
_cell.angle_alpha   90.00
_cell.angle_beta   90.00
_cell.angle_gamma   90.00
#
_symmetry.space_group_name_H-M   'P 1'
#
loop_
_entity.id
_entity.type
_entity.pdbx_description
1 polymer ?
#
loop_
_entity_poly.entity_id
_entity_poly.type
_entity_poly.pdbx_seq_one_letter_code
_entity_poly.pdbx_strand_id
1 'polypeptide(L)' 'MGIWEGTLVNIKQLNPEASPQAAFGARLRSMREERGWIQDQVADMVGCSGRHVSAIETGRKPATLPFARKADRLFDLIGS' A
#
# COMPACT_ATOMS: atom_id res chain seq x y z
N MET A 1 -12.41 -20.80 -2.11
CA MET A 1 -13.43 -20.33 -1.17
C MET A 1 -13.23 -18.83 -0.98
N GLY A 2 -13.67 -18.04 -1.95
CA GLY A 2 -13.33 -16.61 -2.05
C GLY A 2 -14.36 -15.74 -1.36
N ILE A 3 -13.94 -15.01 -0.34
CA ILE A 3 -14.72 -13.93 0.26
C ILE A 3 -14.51 -12.65 -0.56
N TRP A 4 -15.18 -12.53 -1.71
CA TRP A 4 -15.23 -11.29 -2.50
C TRP A 4 -16.67 -10.83 -2.78
N GLU A 5 -17.61 -11.18 -1.90
CA GLU A 5 -18.97 -10.67 -1.96
C GLU A 5 -19.08 -9.49 -0.98
N GLY A 6 -19.14 -8.25 -1.48
CA GLY A 6 -19.74 -7.16 -0.68
C GLY A 6 -19.02 -5.81 -0.55
N THR A 7 -18.03 -5.45 -1.37
CA THR A 7 -17.67 -4.02 -1.46
C THR A 7 -17.22 -3.69 -2.87
N LEU A 8 -18.00 -2.86 -3.57
CA LEU A 8 -17.54 -2.13 -4.75
C LEU A 8 -16.41 -1.21 -4.29
N VAL A 9 -15.19 -1.75 -4.31
CA VAL A 9 -13.98 -1.01 -4.03
C VAL A 9 -13.79 0.00 -5.16
N ASN A 10 -13.70 1.28 -4.83
CA ASN A 10 -13.31 2.30 -5.78
C ASN A 10 -11.83 2.06 -6.16
N ILE A 11 -11.61 1.20 -7.15
CA ILE A 11 -10.27 0.87 -7.64
C ILE A 11 -9.79 2.05 -8.48
N LYS A 12 -9.08 2.97 -7.82
CA LYS A 12 -8.39 4.03 -8.53
C LYS A 12 -7.30 3.41 -9.41
N GLN A 13 -7.38 3.65 -10.71
CA GLN A 13 -6.28 3.33 -11.63
C GLN A 13 -5.09 4.23 -11.27
N LEU A 14 -3.93 3.61 -11.07
CA LEU A 14 -2.69 4.31 -10.70
C LEU A 14 -1.81 4.46 -11.94
N ASN A 15 -1.09 5.58 -12.03
CA ASN A 15 -0.05 5.79 -13.03
C ASN A 15 1.33 5.83 -12.34
N PRO A 16 2.08 4.73 -12.31
CA PRO A 16 3.40 4.66 -11.69
C PRO A 16 4.41 5.64 -12.30
N GLU A 17 4.27 5.99 -13.58
CA GLU A 17 5.21 6.84 -14.32
C GLU A 17 5.02 8.33 -14.03
N ALA A 18 3.92 8.72 -13.38
CA ALA A 18 3.61 10.12 -13.11
C ALA A 18 4.63 10.80 -12.17
N SER A 19 5.23 10.05 -11.23
CA SER A 19 6.26 10.54 -10.31
C SER A 19 6.90 9.41 -9.50
N PRO A 20 8.05 9.63 -8.85
CA PRO A 20 8.63 8.65 -7.91
C PRO A 20 7.68 8.25 -6.78
N GLN A 21 6.86 9.19 -6.29
CA GLN A 21 5.87 8.92 -5.25
C GLN A 21 4.73 8.04 -5.78
N ALA A 22 4.30 8.25 -7.03
CA ALA A 22 3.30 7.41 -7.67
C ALA A 22 3.82 5.99 -7.91
N ALA A 23 5.08 5.85 -8.35
CA ALA A 23 5.73 4.55 -8.48
C ALA A 23 5.81 3.80 -7.14
N PHE A 24 6.20 4.49 -6.05
CA PHE A 24 6.22 3.90 -4.71
C PHE A 24 4.82 3.43 -4.29
N GLY A 25 3.81 4.29 -4.46
CA GLY A 25 2.42 3.98 -4.11
C GLY A 25 1.87 2.78 -4.87
N ALA A 26 2.12 2.71 -6.17
CA ALA A 26 1.71 1.58 -7.01
C ALA A 26 2.38 0.27 -6.57
N ARG A 27 3.69 0.29 -6.30
CA ARG A 27 4.41 -0.90 -5.81
C ARG A 27 3.88 -1.38 -4.46
N LEU A 28 3.63 -0.45 -3.52
CA LEU A 28 3.04 -0.79 -2.23
C LEU A 28 1.69 -1.49 -2.39
N ARG A 29 0.83 -0.96 -3.27
CA ARG A 29 -0.48 -1.54 -3.57
C ARG A 29 -0.35 -2.96 -4.15
N SER A 30 0.53 -3.16 -5.14
CA SER A 30 0.76 -4.47 -5.75
C SER A 30 1.15 -5.52 -4.72
N MET A 31 2.17 -5.25 -3.90
CA MET A 31 2.62 -6.19 -2.87
C MET A 31 1.54 -6.47 -1.81
N ARG A 32 0.71 -5.48 -1.48
CA ARG A 32 -0.43 -5.65 -0.58
C ARG A 32 -1.48 -6.58 -1.20
N GLU A 33 -1.85 -6.36 -2.46
CA GLU A 33 -2.85 -7.14 -3.17
C GLU A 33 -2.39 -8.58 -3.44
N GLU A 34 -1.11 -8.79 -3.77
CA GLU A 34 -0.49 -10.13 -3.92
C GLU A 34 -0.61 -10.98 -2.65
N ARG A 35 -0.68 -10.35 -1.47
CA ARG A 35 -0.86 -11.01 -0.17
C ARG A 35 -2.30 -11.08 0.29
N GLY A 36 -3.25 -10.59 -0.51
CA GLY A 36 -4.67 -10.55 -0.17
C GLY A 36 -4.99 -9.59 0.99
N TRP A 37 -4.14 -8.60 1.25
CA TRP A 37 -4.32 -7.67 2.35
C TRP A 37 -5.17 -6.45 1.98
N ILE A 38 -5.97 -5.96 2.92
CA ILE A 38 -6.64 -4.66 2.82
C ILE A 38 -5.76 -3.53 3.39
N GLN A 39 -6.06 -2.28 3.03
CA GLN A 39 -5.26 -1.12 3.47
C GLN A 39 -5.18 -1.00 5.00
N ASP A 40 -6.28 -1.31 5.71
CA ASP A 40 -6.31 -1.27 7.17
C ASP A 40 -5.38 -2.30 7.80
N GLN A 41 -5.24 -3.50 7.23
CA GLN A 41 -4.29 -4.50 7.74
C GLN A 41 -2.84 -4.02 7.63
N VAL A 42 -2.46 -3.42 6.49
CA VAL A 42 -1.12 -2.80 6.35
C VAL A 42 -0.96 -1.64 7.32
N ALA A 43 -2.01 -0.84 7.50
CA ALA A 43 -1.99 0.29 8.41
C ALA A 43 -1.75 -0.13 9.86
N ASP A 44 -2.45 -1.17 10.33
CA ASP A 44 -2.31 -1.73 11.67
C ASP A 44 -0.89 -2.25 11.90
N MET A 45 -0.34 -3.01 10.95
CA MET A 45 1.01 -3.57 11.06
C MET A 45 2.12 -2.51 11.03
N VAL A 46 1.91 -1.40 10.31
CA VAL A 46 2.87 -0.28 10.23
C VAL A 46 2.64 0.74 11.36
N GLY A 47 1.48 0.72 12.03
CA GLY A 47 1.08 1.66 13.06
C GLY A 47 0.65 3.03 12.49
N CYS A 48 -0.27 3.02 11.52
CA CYS A 48 -0.90 4.21 10.95
C CYS A 48 -2.39 3.93 10.63
N SER A 49 -3.05 4.78 9.83
CA SER A 49 -4.44 4.56 9.41
C SER A 49 -4.56 4.09 7.96
N GLY A 50 -5.62 3.35 7.62
CA GLY A 50 -5.86 2.95 6.22
C GLY A 50 -5.96 4.13 5.27
N ARG A 51 -6.49 5.29 5.73
CA ARG A 51 -6.47 6.55 4.98
C ARG A 51 -5.04 7.03 4.66
N HIS A 52 -4.09 6.82 5.58
CA HIS A 52 -2.68 7.14 5.35
C HIS A 52 -2.09 6.23 4.28
N VAL A 53 -2.32 4.92 4.37
CA VAL A 53 -1.90 3.93 3.35
C VAL A 53 -2.51 4.26 1.99
N SER A 54 -3.81 4.54 1.93
CA SER A 54 -4.51 4.96 0.71
C SER A 54 -3.91 6.23 0.08
N ALA A 55 -3.57 7.23 0.89
CA ALA A 55 -2.94 8.45 0.39
C ALA A 55 -1.54 8.19 -0.21
N ILE A 56 -0.79 7.24 0.34
CA ILE A 56 0.50 6.80 -0.18
C ILE A 56 0.31 6.01 -1.48
N GLU A 57 -0.57 5.00 -1.49
CA GLU A 57 -0.85 4.17 -2.67
C GLU A 57 -1.31 5.00 -3.87
N THR A 58 -2.11 6.02 -3.63
CA THR A 58 -2.64 6.91 -4.67
C THR A 58 -1.70 8.05 -5.07
N GLY A 59 -0.49 8.11 -4.51
CA GLY A 59 0.49 9.17 -4.75
C GLY A 59 0.07 10.54 -4.20
N ARG A 60 -1.03 10.64 -3.46
CA ARG A 60 -1.54 11.90 -2.88
C ARG A 60 -0.62 12.42 -1.77
N LYS A 61 0.07 11.53 -1.06
CA LYS A 61 1.09 11.87 -0.07
C LYS A 61 2.35 11.03 -0.32
N PRO A 62 3.54 11.62 -0.17
CA PRO A 62 4.77 10.84 -0.18
C PRO A 62 4.83 9.92 1.04
N ALA A 63 5.41 8.74 0.89
CA ALA A 63 5.80 7.92 2.02
C ALA A 63 6.94 8.60 2.79
N THR A 64 6.82 8.62 4.12
CA THR A 64 7.93 9.08 4.98
C THR A 64 8.98 7.98 5.08
N LEU A 65 10.23 8.35 5.38
CA LEU A 65 11.30 7.36 5.59
C LEU A 65 10.95 6.32 6.68
N PRO A 66 10.37 6.68 7.83
CA PRO A 66 9.93 5.70 8.82
C PRO A 66 8.85 4.73 8.29
N PHE A 67 7.90 5.24 7.50
CA PHE A 67 6.89 4.39 6.87
C PHE A 67 7.55 3.41 5.88
N ALA A 68 8.39 3.90 4.98
CA ALA A 68 9.08 3.07 3.99
C ALA A 68 9.88 1.95 4.65
N ARG A 69 10.66 2.25 5.70
CA ARG A 69 11.44 1.24 6.44
C ARG A 69 10.57 0.19 7.13
N LYS A 70 9.39 0.57 7.65
CA LYS A 70 8.45 -0.39 8.25
C LYS A 70 7.79 -1.24 7.17
N ALA A 71 7.42 -0.65 6.04
CA ALA A 71 6.91 -1.37 4.89
C ALA A 71 7.96 -2.35 4.37
N ASP A 72 9.22 -1.96 4.20
CA ASP A 72 10.28 -2.85 3.75
C ASP A 72 10.44 -4.08 4.66
N ARG A 73 10.34 -3.90 5.98
CA ARG A 73 10.31 -5.03 6.93
C ARG A 73 9.08 -5.91 6.76
N LEU A 74 7.90 -5.29 6.69
CA LEU A 74 6.63 -6.00 6.52
C LEU A 74 6.60 -6.79 5.20
N PHE A 75 7.26 -6.27 4.17
CA PHE A 75 7.32 -6.88 2.85
C PHE A 75 8.55 -7.78 2.63
N ASP A 76 9.34 -8.06 3.67
CA ASP A 76 10.57 -8.87 3.59
C ASP A 76 11.54 -8.38 2.49
N LEU A 77 11.61 -7.07 2.30
CA LEU A 77 12.46 -6.40 1.31
C LEU A 77 13.84 -6.01 1.88
N ILE A 78 14.04 -6.19 3.18
CA ILE A 78 15.35 -6.03 3.78
C ILE A 78 16.07 -7.37 3.60
N GLY A 79 17.13 -7.38 2.79
CA GLY A 79 17.93 -8.57 2.55
C GLY A 79 18.39 -9.22 3.86
N SER A 80 18.21 -10.53 3.96
CA SER A 80 18.77 -11.39 5.01
C SER A 80 20.26 -11.62 4.79
#